data_AF-A0A2E0WBH9-F1
#
_entry.id   AF-A0A2E0WBH9-F1
#
_cell.length_a   1.000
_cell.length_b   1.000
_cell.length_c   1.000
_cell.angle_alpha   90.00
_cell.angle_beta   90.00
_cell.angle_gamma   90.00
#
_symmetry.space_group_name_H-M   'P 1'
#
loop_
_entity.id
_entity.type
_entity.pdbx_description
1 polymer ?
#
loop_
_entity_poly.entity_id
_entity_poly.type
_entity_poly.pdbx_seq_one_letter_code
_entity_poly.pdbx_strand_id
1 'polypeptide(L)'
;MIASLDRSADWNGIRAGVAGIRLAGAACARAMLDLGAEVVAIEGGVSPDHQRWAEDLREQGAEVHLGDGESLPPHLDVLVVSPGFPPSAPVIKA
;
A
#
# COMPACT_ATOMS: atom_id res chain seq x y z
N MET A 1 19.43 -2.98 -3.28
CA MET A 1 19.09 -1.55 -3.19
C MET A 1 17.79 -1.38 -3.97
N ILE A 2 16.74 -0.76 -3.41
CA ILE A 2 15.43 -0.63 -4.11
C ILE A 2 15.54 -0.04 -5.52
N ALA A 3 16.50 0.86 -5.74
CA ALA A 3 16.73 1.50 -7.03
C ALA A 3 17.04 0.53 -8.19
N SER A 4 17.40 -0.73 -7.90
CA SER A 4 17.63 -1.76 -8.93
C SER A 4 16.47 -2.74 -9.11
N LEU A 5 15.36 -2.57 -8.38
CA LEU A 5 14.19 -3.44 -8.52
C LEU A 5 13.37 -3.04 -9.75
N ASP A 6 12.97 -4.04 -10.52
CA ASP A 6 12.02 -3.91 -11.61
C ASP A 6 10.97 -5.04 -11.54
N ARG A 7 10.10 -5.12 -12.54
CA ARG A 7 9.02 -6.13 -12.61
C ARG A 7 9.49 -7.59 -12.78
N SER A 8 10.78 -7.79 -13.04
CA SER A 8 11.41 -9.11 -13.20
C SER A 8 12.29 -9.49 -12.01
N ALA A 9 12.52 -8.56 -11.08
CA ALA A 9 13.21 -8.81 -9.83
C ALA A 9 12.31 -9.53 -8.82
N ASP A 10 12.92 -10.25 -7.89
CA ASP A 10 12.27 -10.77 -6.69
C ASP A 10 12.24 -9.65 -5.63
N TRP A 11 11.07 -9.40 -5.07
CA TRP A 11 10.84 -8.36 -4.05
C TRP A 11 10.78 -8.94 -2.63
N ASN A 12 11.17 -10.21 -2.44
CA ASN A 12 11.33 -10.79 -1.11
C ASN A 12 12.19 -9.92 -0.20
N GLY A 13 11.70 -9.68 1.02
CA GLY A 13 12.35 -8.84 2.02
C GLY A 13 12.16 -7.34 1.81
N ILE A 14 11.37 -6.92 0.82
CA ILE A 14 10.92 -5.53 0.66
C ILE A 14 9.58 -5.35 1.36
N ARG A 15 9.49 -4.35 2.23
CA ARG A 15 8.24 -3.92 2.84
C ARG A 15 7.71 -2.66 2.18
N ALA A 16 6.66 -2.81 1.38
CA ALA A 16 6.08 -1.75 0.56
C ALA A 16 4.79 -1.21 1.16
N GLY A 17 4.69 0.12 1.27
CA GLY A 17 3.46 0.82 1.63
C GLY A 17 2.69 1.26 0.39
N VAL A 18 1.37 1.16 0.41
CA VAL A 18 0.48 1.70 -0.63
C VAL A 18 -0.59 2.58 -0.01
N ALA A 19 -0.53 3.90 -0.23
CA ALA A 19 -1.52 4.85 0.27
C ALA A 19 -2.68 5.03 -0.73
N GLY A 20 -3.84 4.51 -0.35
CA GLY A 20 -5.09 4.44 -1.10
C GLY A 20 -5.36 3.04 -1.66
N ILE A 21 -6.58 2.54 -1.49
CA ILE A 21 -6.95 1.14 -1.86
C ILE A 21 -7.99 1.04 -2.98
N ARG A 22 -8.21 2.13 -3.73
CA ARG A 22 -9.08 2.10 -4.91
C ARG A 22 -8.39 1.45 -6.10
N LEU A 23 -8.95 1.58 -7.30
CA LEU A 23 -8.51 0.91 -8.54
C LEU A 23 -6.98 0.81 -8.72
N ALA A 24 -6.27 1.94 -8.73
CA ALA A 24 -4.82 1.94 -8.96
C ALA A 24 -4.02 1.40 -7.76
N GLY A 25 -4.44 1.73 -6.53
CA GLY A 25 -3.76 1.30 -5.32
C GLY A 25 -3.88 -0.21 -5.08
N ALA A 26 -5.09 -0.76 -5.25
CA ALA A 26 -5.32 -2.20 -5.15
C ALA A 26 -4.54 -2.98 -6.21
N ALA A 27 -4.50 -2.50 -7.46
CA ALA A 27 -3.71 -3.12 -8.52
C ALA A 27 -2.19 -3.09 -8.20
N CYS A 28 -1.70 -1.98 -7.66
CA CYS A 28 -0.31 -1.85 -7.22
C CYS A 28 0.03 -2.82 -6.08
N ALA A 29 -0.81 -2.83 -5.03
CA ALA A 29 -0.64 -3.73 -3.89
C ALA A 29 -0.60 -5.19 -4.34
N ARG A 30 -1.51 -5.60 -5.21
CA ARG A 30 -1.54 -6.95 -5.75
C ARG A 30 -0.28 -7.29 -6.56
N ALA A 31 0.15 -6.40 -7.46
CA ALA A 31 1.36 -6.62 -8.23
C ALA A 31 2.61 -6.78 -7.35
N MET A 32 2.71 -6.01 -6.27
CA MET A 32 3.82 -6.12 -5.31
C MET A 32 3.78 -7.42 -4.49
N LEU A 33 2.59 -7.85 -4.05
CA LEU A 33 2.39 -9.16 -3.42
C LEU A 33 2.82 -10.30 -4.35
N ASP A 34 2.42 -10.25 -5.63
CA ASP A 34 2.77 -11.28 -6.62
C ASP A 34 4.30 -11.31 -6.90
N LEU A 35 5.03 -10.22 -6.64
CA LEU A 35 6.48 -10.14 -6.72
C LEU A 35 7.20 -10.57 -5.43
N GLY A 36 6.47 -10.92 -4.36
CA GLY A 36 7.02 -11.38 -3.08
C GLY A 36 7.25 -10.30 -2.02
N ALA A 37 6.79 -9.06 -2.25
CA ALA A 37 6.90 -8.01 -1.25
C ALA A 37 5.93 -8.22 -0.07
N GLU A 38 6.31 -7.75 1.11
CA GLU A 38 5.38 -7.54 2.22
C GLU A 38 4.64 -6.23 2.00
N VAL A 39 3.31 -6.27 1.84
CA VAL A 39 2.54 -5.08 1.48
C VAL A 39 1.67 -4.60 2.63
N VAL A 40 1.76 -3.29 2.92
CA VAL A 40 0.88 -2.57 3.84
C VAL A 40 0.07 -1.53 3.07
N ALA A 41 -1.23 -1.73 2.97
CA ALA A 41 -2.14 -0.78 2.36
C ALA A 41 -2.75 0.15 3.41
N ILE A 42 -2.84 1.45 3.10
CA ILE A 42 -3.26 2.51 4.01
C ILE A 42 -4.42 3.25 3.35
N GLU A 43 -5.57 3.35 4.01
CA GLU A 43 -6.73 4.06 3.49
C GLU A 43 -7.35 4.92 4.59
N GLY A 44 -7.48 6.23 4.34
CA GLY A 44 -8.09 7.15 5.30
C GLY A 44 -9.62 7.08 5.30
N GLY A 45 -10.22 6.59 4.22
CA GLY A 45 -11.66 6.44 4.09
C GLY A 45 -12.24 5.24 4.87
N VAL A 46 -13.41 5.45 5.48
CA VAL A 46 -14.22 4.39 6.12
C VAL A 46 -15.63 4.41 5.55
N SER A 47 -15.91 3.48 4.66
CA SER A 47 -17.23 3.28 4.03
C SER A 47 -17.45 1.78 3.79
N PRO A 48 -18.69 1.32 3.52
CA PRO A 48 -18.93 -0.08 3.17
C PRO A 48 -18.09 -0.55 1.96
N ASP A 49 -17.87 0.34 0.99
CA ASP A 49 -16.99 0.04 -0.15
C ASP A 49 -15.52 -0.08 0.28
N HIS A 50 -15.05 0.81 1.16
CA HIS A 50 -13.68 0.72 1.68
C HIS A 50 -13.45 -0.54 2.50
N GLN A 51 -14.45 -0.97 3.27
CA GLN A 51 -14.39 -2.24 4.03
C GLN A 51 -14.26 -3.43 3.09
N ARG A 52 -15.12 -3.52 2.07
CA ARG A 52 -15.05 -4.59 1.07
C ARG A 52 -13.69 -4.63 0.37
N TRP A 53 -13.19 -3.50 -0.14
CA TRP A 53 -11.89 -3.47 -0.80
C TRP A 53 -10.72 -3.82 0.13
N ALA A 54 -10.81 -3.42 1.40
CA ALA A 54 -9.81 -3.78 2.40
C ALA A 54 -9.84 -5.29 2.69
N GLU A 55 -11.01 -5.90 2.79
CA GLU A 55 -11.17 -7.35 2.95
C GLU A 55 -10.60 -8.10 1.74
N ASP A 56 -10.93 -7.68 0.52
CA ASP A 56 -10.40 -8.27 -0.72
C ASP A 56 -8.86 -8.25 -0.72
N LEU A 57 -8.21 -7.17 -0.27
CA LEU A 57 -6.76 -7.08 -0.21
C LEU A 57 -6.15 -7.92 0.92
N ARG A 58 -6.83 -8.02 2.07
CA ARG A 58 -6.39 -8.89 3.18
C ARG A 58 -6.40 -10.35 2.79
N GLU A 59 -7.44 -10.80 2.08
CA GLU A 59 -7.51 -12.18 1.56
C GLU A 59 -6.36 -12.50 0.60
N GLN A 60 -5.85 -11.50 -0.10
CA GLN A 60 -4.72 -11.61 -1.01
C GLN A 60 -3.36 -11.56 -0.30
N GLY A 61 -3.34 -11.26 1.01
CA GLY A 61 -2.14 -11.28 1.85
C GLY A 61 -1.59 -9.92 2.25
N ALA A 62 -2.25 -8.81 1.88
CA ALA A 62 -1.83 -7.48 2.35
C ALA A 62 -2.26 -7.24 3.80
N GLU A 63 -1.40 -6.56 4.56
CA GLU A 63 -1.81 -5.85 5.77
C GLU A 63 -2.61 -4.60 5.33
N VAL A 64 -3.76 -4.31 5.95
CA VAL A 64 -4.59 -3.15 5.57
C VAL A 64 -5.00 -2.32 6.78
N HIS A 65 -4.54 -1.08 6.80
CA HIS A 65 -4.86 -0.04 7.79
C HIS A 65 -5.98 0.82 7.23
N LEU A 66 -7.20 0.58 7.72
CA LEU A 66 -8.41 1.25 7.25
C LEU A 66 -8.84 2.34 8.24
N GLY A 67 -9.20 3.50 7.73
CA GLY A 67 -9.48 4.70 8.54
C GLY A 67 -8.25 5.41 9.05
N ASP A 68 -7.05 5.03 8.60
CA ASP A 68 -5.80 5.71 8.91
C ASP A 68 -5.22 6.28 7.62
N GLY A 69 -5.15 7.60 7.53
CA GLY A 69 -4.49 8.32 6.44
C GLY A 69 -3.40 9.26 6.94
N GLU A 70 -3.03 9.13 8.21
CA GLU A 70 -2.13 10.05 8.90
C GLU A 70 -0.82 9.37 9.29
N SER A 71 -0.87 8.11 9.70
CA SER A 71 0.30 7.38 10.18
C SER A 71 1.01 6.66 9.04
N LEU A 72 2.33 6.80 8.99
CA LEU A 72 3.18 5.92 8.17
C LEU A 72 3.60 4.72 9.01
N PRO A 73 3.26 3.48 8.60
CA PRO A 73 3.76 2.28 9.25
C PRO A 73 5.30 2.30 9.31
N PRO A 74 5.91 1.87 10.43
CA PRO A 74 7.36 1.88 10.56
C PRO A 74 8.00 0.87 9.61
N HIS A 75 9.28 1.08 9.28
CA HIS A 75 10.09 0.13 8.50
C HIS A 75 9.55 -0.18 7.09
N LEU A 76 9.04 0.82 6.39
CA LEU A 76 8.74 0.71 4.96
C LEU A 76 9.99 1.08 4.15
N ASP A 77 10.30 0.28 3.13
CA ASP A 77 11.39 0.56 2.21
C ASP A 77 10.95 1.49 1.06
N VAL A 78 9.66 1.44 0.70
CA VAL A 78 9.04 2.29 -0.33
C VAL A 78 7.58 2.58 0.00
N LEU A 79 7.11 3.79 -0.35
CA LEU A 79 5.71 4.17 -0.29
C LEU A 79 5.22 4.56 -1.69
N VAL A 80 4.19 3.88 -2.17
CA VAL A 80 3.45 4.27 -3.39
C VAL A 80 2.21 5.05 -2.98
N VAL A 81 2.10 6.27 -3.47
CA VAL A 81 1.00 7.18 -3.12
C VAL A 81 0.03 7.29 -4.28
N SER A 82 -1.24 6.94 -4.06
CA SER A 82 -2.27 7.17 -5.06
C SER A 82 -2.58 8.67 -5.19
N PRO A 83 -2.94 9.17 -6.39
CA PRO A 83 -3.25 10.59 -6.59
C PRO A 83 -4.38 11.16 -5.73
N GLY A 84 -5.17 10.31 -5.06
CA GLY A 84 -6.21 10.73 -4.14
C GLY A 84 -5.68 11.32 -2.83
N PHE A 85 -4.43 11.01 -2.46
CA PHE A 85 -3.77 11.62 -1.32
C PHE A 85 -3.08 12.93 -1.75
N PRO A 86 -3.39 14.08 -1.13
CA PRO A 86 -2.68 15.31 -1.43
C PRO A 86 -1.22 15.20 -0.97
N PRO A 87 -0.25 15.80 -1.66
CA PRO A 87 1.18 15.76 -1.26
C PRO A 87 1.44 16.25 0.17
N SER A 88 0.53 17.06 0.72
CA SER A 88 0.60 17.58 2.09
C SER A 88 0.02 16.64 3.15
N ALA A 89 -0.53 15.48 2.77
CA ALA A 89 -1.08 14.49 3.69
C ALA A 89 -0.03 14.04 4.73
N PRO A 90 -0.40 13.88 6.01
CA PRO A 90 0.57 13.54 7.07
C PRO A 90 1.34 12.25 6.77
N VAL A 91 0.67 11.20 6.27
CA VAL A 91 1.31 9.91 5.93
C VAL A 91 2.45 10.04 4.89
N ILE A 92 2.43 11.07 4.03
CA ILE A 92 3.47 11.31 3.02
C ILE A 92 4.67 12.07 3.60
N LYS A 93 4.43 12.91 4.62
CA LYS A 93 5.45 13.78 5.22
C LYS A 93 6.17 13.15 6.42
N ALA A 94 5.74 11.96 6.83
CA ALA A 94 6.23 11.25 8.01
C ALA A 94 7.68 10.78 7.87
#